data_AF-A0A414CN66-F1
#
_entry.id   AF-A0A414CN66-F1
#
_cell.length_a   1.000
_cell.length_b   1.000
_cell.length_c   1.000
_cell.angle_alpha   90.00
_cell.angle_beta   90.00
_cell.angle_gamma   90.00
#
_symmetry.space_group_name_H-M   'P 1'
#
loop_
_entity.id
_entity.type
_entity.pdbx_description
1 polymer ?
#
loop_
_entity_poly.entity_id
_entity_poly.type
_entity_poly.pdbx_seq_one_letter_code
_entity_poly.pdbx_strand_id
1 'polypeptide(L)' 'MEMVFAIGISILSLALVVLITLQPRQQQSLSTDATSNLGKPSYWRSHRGLKLATLVVSIVFLVSLFLYMMVVQA' A
#
# COMPACT_ATOMS: atom_id res chain seq x y z
N MET A 1 13.43 13.94 19.40
CA MET A 1 12.83 13.95 18.04
C MET A 1 13.17 12.66 17.30
N GLU A 2 14.45 12.30 17.22
CA GLU A 2 14.96 11.00 16.73
C GLU A 2 14.13 9.78 17.10
N MET A 3 13.98 9.52 18.39
CA MET A 3 13.32 8.32 18.90
C MET A 3 11.83 8.26 18.49
N VAL A 4 11.17 9.41 18.41
CA VAL A 4 9.75 9.50 18.00
C VAL A 4 9.61 9.16 16.52
N PHE A 5 10.47 9.72 15.66
CA PHE A 5 10.49 9.38 14.24
C PHE A 5 10.84 7.91 14.01
N ALA A 6 11.85 7.38 14.71
CA ALA A 6 12.24 5.99 14.61
C ALA A 6 11.07 5.06 14.94
N ILE A 7 10.42 5.24 16.09
CA ILE A 7 9.26 4.43 16.51
C ILE A 7 8.10 4.58 15.51
N GLY A 8 7.76 5.81 15.12
CA GLY A 8 6.66 6.08 14.19
C GLY A 8 6.87 5.44 12.82
N ILE A 9 8.07 5.58 12.24
CA ILE A 9 8.46 4.99 10.95
C ILE A 9 8.47 3.45 11.06
N SER A 10 8.96 2.88 12.17
CA SER A 10 8.91 1.43 12.38
C SER A 10 7.48 0.89 12.42
N ILE A 11 6.56 1.57 13.11
CA ILE A 11 5.15 1.17 13.17
C ILE A 11 4.49 1.26 11.79
N LEU A 12 4.68 2.38 11.08
CA LEU A 12 4.16 2.55 9.71
C LEU A 12 4.69 1.49 8.75
N SER A 13 5.98 1.16 8.86
CA SER A 13 6.62 0.09 8.08
C SER A 13 5.96 -1.27 8.35
N LEU A 14 5.79 -1.65 9.62
CA LEU A 14 5.11 -2.90 9.98
C LEU A 14 3.66 -2.93 9.47
N ALA A 15 2.93 -1.82 9.57
CA ALA A 15 1.58 -1.71 9.03
C ALA A 15 1.57 -1.91 7.50
N LEU A 16 2.54 -1.35 6.78
CA LEU A 16 2.68 -1.57 5.34
C LEU A 16 2.98 -3.03 4.99
N VAL A 17 3.86 -3.70 5.73
CA VAL A 17 4.14 -5.14 5.54
C VAL A 17 2.84 -5.95 5.67
N VAL A 18 2.04 -5.69 6.70
CA VAL A 18 0.75 -6.37 6.89
C VAL A 18 -0.22 -6.04 5.75
N LEU A 19 -0.37 -4.77 5.40
CA LEU A 19 -1.29 -4.36 4.34
C LEU A 19 -0.92 -4.95 2.97
N ILE A 20 0.37 -4.96 2.63
CA ILE A 20 0.88 -5.51 1.36
C ILE A 20 0.71 -7.03 1.32
N THR A 21 1.00 -7.73 2.42
CA THR A 21 0.83 -9.20 2.49
C THR A 21 -0.64 -9.61 2.36
N LEU A 22 -1.57 -8.79 2.84
CA LEU A 22 -3.00 -9.01 2.69
C LEU A 22 -3.55 -8.64 1.30
N GLN A 23 -2.78 -7.95 0.45
CA GLN A 23 -3.30 -7.55 -0.86
C GLN A 23 -3.70 -8.76 -1.71
N PRO A 24 -4.86 -8.71 -2.38
CA PRO A 24 -5.28 -9.79 -3.26
C PRO A 24 -4.29 -9.90 -4.41
N ARG A 25 -3.61 -11.05 -4.51
CA ARG A 25 -2.74 -11.35 -5.64
C ARG A 25 -3.60 -11.43 -6.89
N GLN A 26 -3.29 -10.59 -7.88
CA GLN A 26 -4.01 -10.63 -9.14
C GLN A 26 -3.63 -11.91 -9.87
N GLN A 27 -4.52 -12.89 -9.88
CA GLN A 27 -4.36 -14.05 -10.75
C GLN A 27 -4.59 -13.59 -12.19
N GLN A 28 -3.54 -13.63 -13.02
CA GLN A 28 -3.70 -13.45 -14.45
C GLN A 28 -4.47 -14.65 -14.99
N SER A 29 -5.75 -14.46 -15.32
CA SER A 29 -6.46 -15.44 -16.13
C SER A 29 -5.93 -15.32 -17.57
N LEU A 30 -5.00 -16.20 -17.97
CA LEU A 30 -4.70 -16.47 -19.37
C LEU A 30 -5.95 -17.08 -20.01
N SER A 31 -6.86 -16.21 -20.43
CA SER A 31 -8.10 -16.60 -21.08
C SER A 31 -7.85 -16.53 -22.58
N THR A 32 -7.88 -17.67 -23.26
CA THR A 32 -7.86 -17.72 -24.73
C THR A 32 -9.14 -17.10 -25.33
N ASP A 33 -10.18 -16.94 -24.50
CA ASP A 33 -11.48 -16.39 -24.90
C ASP A 33 -11.72 -15.01 -24.26
N ALA A 34 -11.90 -13.99 -25.10
CA ALA A 34 -12.10 -12.58 -24.70
C ALA A 34 -13.43 -12.38 -23.94
N THR A 35 -14.35 -13.34 -24.00
CA THR A 35 -15.64 -13.27 -23.32
C THR A 35 -15.59 -13.66 -21.83
N SER A 36 -14.54 -14.35 -21.38
CA SER A 36 -14.46 -14.93 -20.02
C SER A 36 -14.29 -13.90 -18.88
N ASN A 37 -14.02 -12.64 -19.23
CA ASN A 37 -13.82 -11.54 -18.29
C ASN A 37 -14.97 -10.52 -18.29
N LEU A 38 -16.00 -10.70 -19.13
CA LEU A 38 -17.20 -9.87 -19.06
C LEU A 38 -17.92 -10.10 -17.72
N GLY A 39 -18.22 -9.01 -17.02
CA GLY A 39 -18.89 -9.02 -15.72
C GLY A 39 -17.98 -9.14 -14.49
N LYS A 40 -16.69 -9.44 -14.65
CA LYS A 40 -15.75 -9.42 -13.51
C LYS A 40 -15.44 -7.97 -13.10
N PRO A 41 -15.46 -7.64 -11.79
CA PRO A 41 -15.07 -6.32 -11.34
C PRO A 41 -13.62 -6.05 -11.71
N SER A 42 -13.34 -4.84 -12.21
CA SER A 42 -11.97 -4.41 -12.50
C SER A 42 -11.09 -4.53 -11.26
N TYR A 43 -9.78 -4.68 -11.47
CA TYR A 43 -8.82 -4.80 -10.37
C TYR A 43 -9.05 -3.74 -9.28
N TRP A 44 -9.14 -2.45 -9.64
CA TRP A 44 -9.34 -1.36 -8.68
C TRP A 44 -10.70 -1.37 -7.97
N ARG A 45 -11.73 -1.95 -8.59
CA ARG A 45 -13.05 -2.08 -7.98
C ARG A 45 -13.10 -3.24 -6.97
N SER A 46 -12.31 -4.29 -7.21
CA SER A 46 -12.15 -5.42 -6.30
C SER A 46 -11.23 -5.06 -5.13
N HIS A 47 -11.68 -5.33 -3.90
CA HIS A 47 -10.93 -5.07 -2.65
C HIS A 47 -10.44 -3.61 -2.54
N ARG A 48 -11.26 -2.66 -3.02
CA ARG A 48 -10.93 -1.24 -3.09
C ARG A 48 -10.48 -0.66 -1.75
N GLY A 49 -11.13 -1.06 -0.65
CA GLY A 49 -10.81 -0.57 0.70
C GLY A 49 -9.37 -0.86 1.10
N LEU A 50 -8.92 -2.11 0.93
CA LEU A 50 -7.55 -2.51 1.27
C LEU A 50 -6.52 -1.77 0.42
N LYS A 51 -6.79 -1.61 -0.88
CA LYS A 51 -5.89 -0.90 -1.81
C LYS A 51 -5.77 0.58 -1.46
N LEU A 52 -6.89 1.24 -1.16
CA LEU A 52 -6.90 2.63 -0.73
C LEU A 52 -6.21 2.79 0.64
N ALA A 53 -6.43 1.86 1.57
CA ALA A 53 -5.73 1.87 2.86
C ALA A 53 -4.21 1.73 2.68
N THR A 54 -3.75 0.80 1.84
CA THR A 54 -2.31 0.69 1.53
C THR A 54 -1.80 1.99 0.93
N LEU A 55 -2.50 2.57 -0.05
CA LEU A 55 -2.09 3.80 -0.71
C LEU A 55 -1.94 4.96 0.30
N VAL A 56 -2.94 5.16 1.16
CA VAL A 56 -2.91 6.23 2.16
C VAL A 56 -1.75 6.03 3.14
N VAL A 57 -1.57 4.81 3.66
CA VAL A 57 -0.46 4.52 4.59
C VAL A 57 0.90 4.69 3.91
N SER A 58 1.03 4.32 2.63
CA SER A 58 2.27 4.54 1.86
C SER A 58 2.57 6.03 1.68
N ILE A 59 1.56 6.87 1.41
CA ILE A 59 1.73 8.32 1.31
C ILE A 59 2.18 8.90 2.66
N VAL A 60 1.53 8.50 3.76
CA VAL A 60 1.90 8.95 5.11
C VAL A 60 3.34 8.55 5.42
N PHE A 61 3.73 7.31 5.15
CA PHE A 61 5.09 6.82 5.35
C PHE A 61 6.12 7.63 4.56
N LEU A 62 5.84 7.92 3.28
CA LEU A 62 6.72 8.74 2.44
C LEU A 62 6.89 10.16 3.01
N VAL A 63 5.79 10.80 3.40
CA VAL A 63 5.82 12.15 3.99
C VAL A 63 6.58 12.13 5.32
N SER A 64 6.39 11.11 6.17
CA SER A 64 7.14 10.97 7.42
C SER A 64 8.65 10.84 7.18
N LEU A 65 9.08 10.06 6.18
CA LEU A 65 10.49 9.95 5.79
C LEU A 65 11.05 11.28 5.29
N PHE A 66 10.28 12.00 4.46
CA PHE A 66 10.70 13.30 3.95
C PHE A 66 10.85 14.33 5.08
N LEU A 67 9.90 14.38 6.01
CA LEU A 67 9.98 15.25 7.18
C LEU A 67 11.17 14.89 8.07
N TYR A 68 11.45 13.61 8.25
CA TYR A 68 12.64 13.17 8.98
C TYR A 68 13.92 13.67 8.30
N MET A 69 14.05 13.55 6.97
CA MET A 69 15.20 14.12 6.26
C MET A 69 15.33 15.64 6.48
N MET A 70 14.23 16.39 6.42
CA MET A 70 14.25 17.86 6.49
C MET A 70 14.42 18.43 7.91
N VAL A 71 13.93 17.75 8.93
CA VAL A 71 13.86 18.28 10.31
C VAL A 71 14.96 17.71 11.19
N VAL A 72 15.39 16.48 10.91
CA VAL A 72 16.31 15.74 11.76
C VAL A 72 17.69 15.60 11.11
N GLN A 73 17.76 15.35 9.81
CA GLN A 73 19.03 15.10 9.10
C GLN A 73 19.51 16.28 8.24
N ALA A 74 18.79 17.40 8.22
CA ALA A 74 19.18 18.61 7.49
C ALA A 74 20.30 19.37 8.22
#